data_AF-A0A820U2D4-F1
#
_entry.id   AF-A0A820U2D4-F1
#
_cell.length_a   1.000
_cell.length_b   1.000
_cell.length_c   1.000
_cell.angle_alpha   90.00
_cell.angle_beta   90.00
_cell.angle_gamma   90.00
#
_symmetry.space_group_name_H-M   'P 1'
#
loop_
_entity.id
_entity.type
_entity.pdbx_description
1 polymer ?
#
loop_
_entity_poly.entity_id
_entity_poly.type
_entity_poly.pdbx_seq_one_letter_code
_entity_poly.pdbx_strand_id
1 'polypeptide(L)'
;MTSKRDIFVKTIATRRSVYSQDRLEQILSESIQAKEKEPGDRTAKDYRRIKRFDIVDVQGKQRLVAARTDNEEKDIRFFVSIEEMYDIIDYTHKKMNHGGRDRLWPILSKQYANIPREVIQTYLKMCDYCCKRRKRINTDSTNDNVNLTVHNDTNELMDTSLTNIIHDIQPLQPTNIIKHEQHLQQQQQQQQQHIVTQSAPIVIHNNINTSLHQQLPIENIFDAG
;
A
#
# COMPACT_ATOMS: atom_id res chain seq x y z
N MET A 1 -21.40 25.92 18.11
CA MET A 1 -19.99 25.82 18.53
C MET A 1 -19.27 24.96 17.52
N THR A 2 -18.15 25.41 16.97
CA THR A 2 -17.39 24.66 15.95
C THR A 2 -16.65 23.50 16.61
N SER A 3 -16.83 22.27 16.12
CA SER A 3 -16.16 21.09 16.67
C SER A 3 -14.65 21.16 16.42
N LYS A 4 -13.84 20.47 17.24
CA LYS A 4 -12.40 20.31 16.98
C LYS A 4 -12.13 19.68 15.62
N ARG A 5 -13.00 18.75 15.21
CA ARG A 5 -12.94 18.15 13.88
C ARG A 5 -13.13 19.21 12.80
N ASP A 6 -14.11 20.11 12.94
CA ASP A 6 -14.36 21.18 11.97
C ASP A 6 -13.20 22.18 11.89
N ILE A 7 -12.60 22.53 13.04
CA ILE A 7 -11.40 23.39 13.09
C ILE A 7 -10.25 22.71 12.35
N PHE A 8 -10.02 21.42 12.62
CA PHE A 8 -8.99 20.63 11.95
C PHE A 8 -9.18 20.61 10.43
N VAL A 9 -10.37 20.23 9.98
CA VAL A 9 -10.74 20.15 8.55
C VAL A 9 -10.51 21.51 7.89
N LYS A 10 -11.04 22.60 8.46
CA LYS A 10 -10.81 23.97 7.95
C LYS A 10 -9.33 24.34 7.87
N THR A 11 -8.53 23.92 8.85
CA THR A 11 -7.10 24.26 8.93
C THR A 11 -6.28 23.55 7.85
N ILE A 12 -6.64 22.32 7.48
CA ILE A 12 -5.85 21.51 6.53
C ILE A 12 -6.42 21.48 5.11
N ALA A 13 -7.64 21.98 4.89
CA ALA A 13 -8.34 21.95 3.60
C ALA A 13 -7.57 22.58 2.44
N THR A 14 -6.71 23.56 2.70
CA THR A 14 -5.91 24.24 1.66
C THR A 14 -4.67 23.45 1.23
N ARG A 15 -4.35 22.34 1.90
CA ARG A 15 -3.15 21.54 1.59
C ARG A 15 -3.37 20.70 0.35
N ARG A 16 -2.42 20.77 -0.61
CA ARG A 16 -2.48 20.03 -1.89
C ARG A 16 -2.59 18.50 -1.75
N SER A 17 -2.04 17.93 -0.68
CA SER A 17 -2.10 16.48 -0.41
C SER A 17 -3.43 16.04 0.20
N VAL A 18 -4.27 16.98 0.64
CA VAL A 18 -5.54 16.70 1.30
C VAL A 18 -6.66 16.76 0.27
N TYR A 19 -7.55 15.77 0.30
CA TYR A 19 -8.65 15.63 -0.63
C TYR A 19 -9.95 15.49 0.15
N SER A 20 -11.03 16.13 -0.33
CA SER A 20 -12.38 15.81 0.13
C SER A 20 -12.79 14.42 -0.35
N GLN A 21 -13.84 13.88 0.26
CA GLN A 21 -14.44 12.61 -0.17
C GLN A 21 -14.79 12.64 -1.66
N ASP A 22 -15.55 13.64 -2.12
CA ASP A 22 -15.95 13.80 -3.52
C ASP A 22 -14.74 13.85 -4.47
N ARG A 23 -13.66 14.50 -4.04
CA ARG A 23 -12.45 14.60 -4.85
C ARG A 23 -11.75 13.25 -4.98
N LEU A 24 -11.74 12.43 -3.94
CA LEU A 24 -11.20 11.07 -4.03
C LEU A 24 -12.06 10.18 -4.94
N GLU A 25 -13.38 10.28 -4.86
CA GLU A 25 -14.30 9.52 -5.72
C GLU A 25 -14.16 9.92 -7.19
N GLN A 26 -13.97 11.21 -7.46
CA GLN A 26 -13.66 11.70 -8.81
C GLN A 26 -12.32 11.12 -9.30
N ILE A 27 -11.27 11.15 -8.47
CA ILE A 27 -9.96 10.60 -8.83
C ILE A 27 -10.04 9.09 -9.07
N LEU A 28 -10.81 8.36 -8.26
CA LEU A 28 -11.06 6.94 -8.42
C LEU A 28 -11.71 6.67 -9.78
N SER A 29 -12.81 7.35 -10.09
CA SER A 29 -13.53 7.21 -11.37
C SER A 29 -12.63 7.51 -12.57
N GLU A 30 -11.87 8.62 -12.52
CA GLU A 30 -10.90 8.97 -13.57
C GLU A 30 -9.79 7.91 -13.70
N SER A 31 -9.37 7.28 -12.60
CA SER A 31 -8.30 6.29 -12.62
C SER A 31 -8.77 4.94 -13.19
N ILE A 32 -10.03 4.56 -12.95
CA ILE A 32 -10.69 3.41 -13.59
C ILE A 32 -10.74 3.63 -15.10
N GLN A 33 -11.29 4.76 -15.54
CA GLN A 33 -11.39 5.11 -16.96
C GLN A 33 -10.01 5.15 -17.63
N ALA A 34 -9.00 5.71 -16.96
CA ALA A 34 -7.63 5.75 -17.50
C ALA A 34 -7.05 4.33 -17.71
N LYS A 35 -7.36 3.37 -16.84
CA LYS A 35 -6.92 1.98 -16.96
C LYS A 35 -7.66 1.23 -18.06
N GLU A 36 -8.95 1.52 -18.27
CA GLU A 36 -9.79 0.91 -19.31
C GLU A 36 -9.46 1.38 -20.72
N LYS A 37 -8.93 2.61 -20.89
CA LYS A 37 -8.51 3.11 -22.20
C LYS A 37 -7.34 2.30 -22.78
N GLU A 38 -7.40 2.11 -24.08
CA GLU A 38 -6.29 1.57 -24.87
C GLU A 38 -5.05 2.47 -24.78
N PRO A 39 -3.82 1.92 -24.79
CA PRO A 39 -2.59 2.70 -24.65
C PRO A 39 -2.45 3.88 -25.62
N GLY A 40 -3.00 3.76 -26.84
CA GLY A 40 -2.99 4.82 -27.85
C GLY A 40 -3.88 6.02 -27.53
N ASP A 41 -4.96 5.81 -26.76
CA ASP A 41 -5.97 6.84 -26.46
C ASP A 41 -5.73 7.53 -25.10
N ARG A 42 -4.69 7.10 -24.37
CA ARG A 42 -4.37 7.65 -23.06
C ARG A 42 -3.76 9.04 -23.18
N THR A 43 -4.37 9.98 -22.50
CA THR A 43 -3.82 11.34 -22.36
C THR A 43 -2.65 11.36 -21.36
N ALA A 44 -1.86 12.44 -21.37
CA ALA A 44 -0.84 12.65 -20.35
C ALA A 44 -1.40 12.65 -18.91
N LYS A 45 -2.67 13.03 -18.73
CA LYS A 45 -3.37 12.95 -17.44
C LYS A 45 -3.60 11.50 -17.04
N ASP A 46 -4.01 10.65 -17.97
CA ASP A 46 -4.29 9.23 -17.75
C ASP A 46 -3.01 8.50 -17.31
N TYR A 47 -1.89 8.72 -18.01
CA TYR A 47 -0.59 8.18 -17.61
C TYR A 47 -0.17 8.63 -16.20
N ARG A 48 -0.38 9.90 -15.85
CA ARG A 48 -0.11 10.40 -14.49
C ARG A 48 -0.99 9.74 -13.44
N ARG A 49 -2.25 9.44 -13.76
CA ARG A 49 -3.18 8.74 -12.86
C ARG A 49 -2.71 7.32 -12.63
N ILE A 50 -2.48 6.56 -13.71
CA ILE A 50 -2.02 5.16 -13.64
C ILE A 50 -0.70 5.04 -12.87
N LYS A 51 0.23 5.98 -13.08
CA LYS A 51 1.52 5.98 -12.38
C LYS A 51 1.40 6.27 -10.88
N ARG A 52 0.40 7.05 -10.46
CA ARG A 52 0.27 7.53 -9.07
C ARG A 52 -0.71 6.71 -8.25
N PHE A 53 -1.77 6.22 -8.88
CA PHE A 53 -2.90 5.61 -8.23
C PHE A 53 -3.10 4.18 -8.69
N ASP A 54 -3.39 3.32 -7.73
CA ASP A 54 -3.88 1.99 -7.95
C ASP A 54 -5.22 1.80 -7.21
N ILE A 55 -5.94 0.74 -7.54
CA ILE A 55 -7.30 0.52 -7.08
C ILE A 55 -7.37 -0.86 -6.45
N VAL A 56 -7.88 -0.91 -5.22
CA VAL A 56 -8.04 -2.16 -4.46
C VAL A 56 -9.49 -2.28 -4.01
N ASP A 57 -10.05 -3.47 -4.14
CA ASP A 57 -11.37 -3.78 -3.56
C ASP A 57 -11.19 -4.12 -2.06
N VAL A 58 -11.90 -3.37 -1.21
CA VAL A 58 -11.97 -3.63 0.22
C VAL A 58 -13.44 -3.77 0.59
N GLN A 59 -13.85 -4.99 0.97
CA GLN A 59 -15.21 -5.29 1.42
C GLN A 59 -16.30 -4.98 0.36
N GLY A 60 -16.00 -5.19 -0.92
CA GLY A 60 -16.92 -4.90 -2.03
C GLY A 60 -16.99 -3.42 -2.40
N LYS A 61 -16.09 -2.59 -1.83
CA LYS A 61 -15.94 -1.18 -2.17
C LYS A 61 -14.55 -0.91 -2.71
N GLN A 62 -14.49 -0.37 -3.93
CA GLN A 62 -13.22 0.06 -4.52
C GLN A 62 -12.65 1.27 -3.77
N ARG A 63 -11.37 1.18 -3.43
CA ARG A 63 -10.60 2.23 -2.76
C ARG A 63 -9.35 2.58 -3.55
N LEU A 64 -9.00 3.86 -3.47
CA LEU A 64 -7.80 4.41 -4.07
C LEU A 64 -6.59 4.16 -3.17
N VAL A 65 -5.52 3.60 -3.73
CA VAL A 65 -4.24 3.36 -3.06
C VAL A 65 -3.09 3.96 -3.86
N ALA A 66 -1.94 4.15 -3.23
CA ALA A 66 -0.72 4.53 -3.95
C ALA A 66 -0.30 3.39 -4.88
N ALA A 67 0.03 3.75 -6.13
CA ALA A 67 0.60 2.79 -7.06
C ALA A 67 1.91 2.22 -6.51
N ARG A 68 2.05 0.90 -6.58
CA ARG A 68 3.25 0.21 -6.11
C ARG A 68 4.40 0.50 -7.05
N THR A 69 5.52 0.97 -6.51
CA THR A 69 6.78 1.03 -7.25
C THR A 69 7.55 -0.26 -6.96
N ASP A 70 8.29 -0.75 -7.95
CA ASP A 70 9.11 -1.97 -7.90
C ASP A 70 10.13 -1.99 -6.74
N ASN A 71 10.51 -0.82 -6.22
CA ASN A 71 11.54 -0.65 -5.20
C ASN A 71 11.02 -0.36 -3.77
N GLU A 72 9.69 -0.28 -3.54
CA GLU A 72 9.13 -0.02 -2.20
C GLU A 72 8.63 -1.30 -1.54
N GLU A 73 8.96 -1.48 -0.25
CA GLU A 73 8.41 -2.53 0.61
C GLU A 73 6.88 -2.52 0.53
N LYS A 74 6.27 -3.71 0.43
CA LYS A 74 4.94 -4.04 -0.14
C LYS A 74 3.71 -3.42 0.54
N ASP A 75 3.86 -2.39 1.34
CA ASP A 75 2.78 -1.80 2.13
C ASP A 75 1.77 -1.07 1.22
N ILE A 76 0.52 -1.53 1.29
CA ILE A 76 -0.61 -0.89 0.58
C ILE A 76 -0.97 0.39 1.33
N ARG A 77 -0.67 1.54 0.71
CA ARG A 77 -0.97 2.86 1.27
C ARG A 77 -2.28 3.42 0.72
N PHE A 78 -3.28 3.58 1.57
CA PHE A 78 -4.59 4.11 1.21
C PHE A 78 -4.59 5.64 1.09
N PHE A 79 -5.37 6.17 0.14
CA PHE A 79 -5.77 7.58 0.18
C PHE A 79 -7.03 7.72 1.04
N VAL A 80 -7.02 8.67 1.97
CA VAL A 80 -8.14 8.95 2.89
C VAL A 80 -8.65 10.37 2.71
N SER A 81 -9.93 10.56 3.01
CA SER A 81 -10.56 11.86 2.89
C SER A 81 -10.19 12.77 4.07
N ILE A 82 -10.33 14.09 3.89
CA ILE A 82 -10.10 15.06 4.96
C ILE A 82 -10.99 14.83 6.18
N GLU A 83 -12.20 14.31 5.95
CA GLU A 83 -13.18 13.98 6.97
C GLU A 83 -12.73 12.77 7.81
N GLU A 84 -12.13 11.75 7.18
CA GLU A 84 -11.58 10.56 7.84
C GLU A 84 -10.24 10.83 8.56
N MET A 85 -9.44 11.78 8.07
CA MET A 85 -8.09 12.03 8.58
C MET A 85 -8.05 12.33 10.08
N TYR A 86 -9.03 13.06 10.61
CA TYR A 86 -9.06 13.40 12.03
C TYR A 86 -9.15 12.14 12.89
N ASP A 87 -10.02 11.21 12.52
CA ASP A 87 -10.34 10.01 13.31
C ASP A 87 -9.20 9.01 13.29
N ILE A 88 -8.58 8.85 12.13
CA ILE A 88 -7.40 8.01 11.94
C ILE A 88 -6.25 8.50 12.84
N ILE A 89 -5.99 9.81 12.85
CA ILE A 89 -4.91 10.38 13.67
C ILE A 89 -5.28 10.30 15.15
N ASP A 90 -6.53 10.60 15.52
CA ASP A 90 -7.01 10.54 16.91
C ASP A 90 -6.92 9.14 17.51
N TYR A 91 -7.39 8.14 16.76
CA TYR A 91 -7.30 6.73 17.14
C TYR A 91 -5.85 6.30 17.34
N THR A 92 -4.98 6.55 16.36
CA THR A 92 -3.56 6.16 16.42
C THR A 92 -2.84 6.88 17.55
N HIS A 93 -3.11 8.18 17.73
CA HIS A 93 -2.53 9.00 18.79
C HIS A 93 -2.86 8.46 20.18
N LYS A 94 -4.13 8.12 20.41
CA LYS A 94 -4.60 7.54 21.68
C LYS A 94 -4.07 6.13 21.90
N LYS A 95 -4.06 5.28 20.86
CA LYS A 95 -3.50 3.91 20.92
C LYS A 95 -2.04 3.90 21.33
N MET A 96 -1.26 4.91 20.93
CA MET A 96 0.15 5.08 21.31
C MET A 96 0.38 5.81 22.64
N ASN A 97 -0.66 5.95 23.47
CA ASN A 97 -0.62 6.69 24.71
C ASN A 97 -0.13 8.14 24.52
N HIS A 98 -0.79 8.87 23.63
CA HIS A 98 -0.47 10.26 23.28
C HIS A 98 0.94 10.44 22.70
N GLY A 99 1.31 9.55 21.77
CA GLY A 99 2.56 9.63 21.00
C GLY A 99 2.72 10.97 20.27
N GLY A 100 3.97 11.44 20.17
CA GLY A 100 4.32 12.65 19.42
C GLY A 100 4.40 12.43 17.92
N ARG A 101 4.64 13.51 17.16
CA ARG A 101 4.74 13.50 15.69
C ARG A 101 5.66 12.40 15.15
N ASP A 102 6.86 12.28 15.74
CA ASP A 102 7.90 11.38 15.23
C ASP A 102 7.60 9.91 15.52
N ARG A 103 6.71 9.63 16.49
CA ARG A 103 6.19 8.28 16.77
C ARG A 103 4.98 7.96 15.90
N LEU A 104 4.09 8.93 15.65
CA LEU A 104 2.88 8.73 14.83
C LEU A 104 3.18 8.59 13.34
N TRP A 105 4.08 9.42 12.81
CA TRP A 105 4.29 9.50 11.37
C TRP A 105 4.72 8.17 10.73
N PRO A 106 5.70 7.43 11.27
CA PRO A 106 6.12 6.15 10.66
C PRO A 106 5.01 5.11 10.58
N ILE A 107 4.05 5.15 11.51
CA ILE A 107 2.91 4.22 11.53
C ILE A 107 1.87 4.63 10.49
N LEU A 108 1.50 5.92 10.48
CA LEU A 108 0.53 6.45 9.54
C LEU A 108 1.04 6.42 8.10
N SER A 109 2.34 6.65 7.87
CA SER A 109 2.93 6.68 6.52
C SER A 109 2.97 5.31 5.85
N LYS A 110 2.99 4.22 6.64
CA LYS A 110 2.90 2.85 6.12
C LYS A 110 1.49 2.49 5.65
N GLN A 111 0.46 3.07 6.27
CA GLN A 111 -0.93 2.76 5.97
C GLN A 111 -1.59 3.77 5.02
N TYR A 112 -1.13 5.02 5.02
CA TYR A 112 -1.81 6.12 4.33
C TYR A 112 -0.85 6.95 3.49
N ALA A 113 -1.21 7.18 2.22
CA ALA A 113 -0.38 7.88 1.26
C ALA A 113 -0.42 9.40 1.40
N ASN A 114 -1.48 9.95 2.00
CA ASN A 114 -1.79 11.38 1.95
C ASN A 114 -1.92 12.06 3.33
N ILE A 115 -1.35 11.47 4.38
CA ILE A 115 -1.24 12.07 5.71
C ILE A 115 0.21 12.54 5.96
N PRO A 116 0.57 13.79 5.63
CA PRO A 116 1.92 14.30 5.85
C PRO A 116 2.13 14.74 7.31
N ARG A 117 3.40 14.92 7.71
CA ARG A 117 3.81 15.27 9.09
C ARG A 117 3.11 16.51 9.61
N GLU A 118 2.87 17.48 8.75
CA GLU A 118 2.26 18.76 9.11
C GLU A 118 0.77 18.61 9.46
N VAL A 119 0.07 17.65 8.85
CA VAL A 119 -1.33 17.36 9.20
C VAL A 119 -1.39 16.75 10.61
N ILE A 120 -0.49 15.81 10.92
CA ILE A 120 -0.34 15.25 12.27
C ILE A 120 -0.01 16.37 13.27
N GLN A 121 0.92 17.25 12.91
CA GLN A 121 1.30 18.38 13.75
C GLN A 121 0.13 19.33 14.05
N THR A 122 -0.74 19.60 13.06
CA THR A 122 -1.96 20.37 13.26
C THR A 122 -2.88 19.70 14.28
N TYR A 123 -3.12 18.39 14.15
CA TYR A 123 -3.93 17.65 15.13
C TYR A 123 -3.34 17.73 16.55
N LEU A 124 -2.03 17.50 16.71
CA LEU A 124 -1.38 17.48 18.03
C LEU A 124 -1.49 18.81 18.80
N LYS A 125 -1.64 19.94 18.09
CA LYS A 125 -1.88 21.27 18.71
C LYS A 125 -3.28 21.39 19.32
N MET A 126 -4.21 20.50 18.98
CA MET A 126 -5.61 20.54 19.43
C MET A 126 -5.95 19.43 20.44
N CYS A 127 -5.04 18.50 20.70
CA CYS A 127 -5.21 17.45 21.70
C CYS A 127 -5.15 18.04 23.12
N ASP A 128 -6.23 17.88 23.89
CA ASP A 128 -6.33 18.49 25.23
C ASP A 128 -5.28 17.95 26.20
N TYR A 129 -5.05 16.64 26.19
CA TYR A 129 -4.08 16.00 27.06
C TYR A 129 -2.67 16.54 26.82
N CYS A 130 -2.24 16.56 25.54
CA CYS A 130 -0.93 17.06 25.17
C CYS A 130 -0.77 18.55 25.47
N CYS A 131 -1.83 19.36 25.23
CA CYS A 131 -1.82 20.78 25.53
C CYS A 131 -1.73 21.06 27.04
N LYS A 132 -2.51 20.34 27.87
CA LYS A 132 -2.44 20.45 29.33
C LYS A 132 -1.07 20.04 29.87
N ARG A 133 -0.50 18.93 29.37
CA ARG A 133 0.85 18.46 29.76
C ARG A 133 1.92 19.50 29.44
N ARG A 134 1.89 20.08 28.24
CA ARG A 134 2.86 21.11 27.82
C ARG A 134 2.78 22.38 28.66
N LYS A 135 1.57 22.82 29.02
CA LYS A 135 1.38 24.02 29.85
C LYS A 135 2.00 23.87 31.24
N ARG A 136 1.86 22.70 31.88
CA ARG A 136 2.46 22.43 33.21
C ARG A 136 3.97 22.56 33.19
N ILE A 137 4.61 21.94 32.19
CA ILE A 137 6.08 22.01 32.03
C ILE A 137 6.54 23.46 31.84
N ASN A 138 5.78 24.27 31.09
CA ASN A 138 6.15 25.67 30.83
C ASN A 138 5.97 26.58 32.06
N THR A 139 5.01 26.29 32.96
CA THR A 139 4.78 27.10 34.16
C THR A 139 5.80 26.83 35.27
N ASP A 140 6.35 25.62 35.31
CA ASP A 140 7.34 25.21 36.31
C ASP A 140 8.76 25.73 35.99
N SER A 141 8.99 26.22 34.77
CA SER A 141 10.30 26.76 34.34
C SER A 141 10.52 28.23 34.74
N THR A 142 9.53 28.90 35.33
CA THR A 142 9.63 30.31 35.76
C THR A 142 9.64 30.51 37.27
N ASN A 143 9.65 29.45 38.08
CA ASN A 143 9.74 29.59 39.53
C ASN A 143 10.63 28.52 40.17
N ASP A 144 11.77 28.99 40.68
CA ASP A 144 12.67 28.43 41.68
C ASP A 144 13.50 27.16 41.42
N ASN A 145 14.77 27.36 41.77
CA ASN A 145 15.87 26.44 41.94
C ASN A 145 15.50 25.27 42.86
N VAL A 146 15.05 24.15 42.28
CA VAL A 146 15.14 22.84 42.92
C VAL A 146 15.78 21.88 41.92
N ASN A 147 16.99 21.46 42.28
CA ASN A 147 17.73 20.40 41.61
C ASN A 147 16.98 19.07 41.80
N LEU A 148 15.98 18.80 40.95
CA LEU A 148 15.34 17.50 40.84
C LEU A 148 15.94 16.80 39.63
N THR A 149 16.77 15.80 39.90
CA THR A 149 17.22 14.80 38.94
C THR A 149 15.99 14.09 38.38
N VAL A 150 15.43 14.62 37.29
CA VAL A 150 14.38 13.94 36.53
C VAL A 150 15.05 12.80 35.78
N HIS A 151 15.11 11.64 36.43
CA HIS A 151 15.31 10.39 35.73
C HIS A 151 14.18 10.24 34.71
N ASN A 152 14.55 10.22 33.43
CA ASN A 152 13.67 9.89 32.30
C ASN A 152 13.33 8.39 32.34
N ASP A 153 12.70 7.92 33.40
CA ASP A 153 12.36 6.51 33.59
C ASP A 153 11.06 6.17 32.86
N THR A 154 11.09 6.17 31.52
CA THR A 154 10.22 5.30 30.69
C THR A 154 10.84 4.97 29.33
N ASN A 155 12.16 5.04 29.16
CA ASN A 155 12.80 4.89 27.84
C ASN A 155 13.68 3.64 27.60
N GLU A 156 13.83 2.68 28.52
CA GLU A 156 14.74 1.53 28.25
C GLU A 156 14.25 0.12 28.53
N LEU A 157 13.05 -0.11 29.11
CA LEU A 157 12.62 -1.49 29.41
C LEU A 157 11.16 -1.77 29.03
N MET A 158 10.85 -1.65 27.73
CA MET A 158 9.88 -2.54 27.07
C MET A 158 10.09 -2.54 25.54
N ASP A 159 11.34 -2.73 25.12
CA ASP A 159 11.72 -2.91 23.71
C ASP A 159 11.35 -4.31 23.16
N THR A 160 10.74 -5.19 23.98
CA THR A 160 10.35 -6.55 23.56
C THR A 160 8.88 -6.69 23.18
N SER A 161 8.06 -5.63 23.28
CA SER A 161 6.63 -5.65 22.89
C SER A 161 6.30 -4.88 21.60
N LEU A 162 7.29 -4.22 20.98
CA LEU A 162 7.08 -3.50 19.71
C LEU A 162 6.75 -4.43 18.55
N THR A 163 7.20 -5.69 18.59
CA THR A 163 6.88 -6.72 17.59
C THR A 163 5.42 -7.17 17.65
N ASN A 164 4.78 -7.09 18.83
CA ASN A 164 3.43 -7.61 19.02
C ASN A 164 2.33 -6.58 18.68
N ILE A 165 2.58 -5.28 18.82
CA ILE A 165 1.57 -4.23 18.49
C ILE A 165 1.42 -4.04 16.97
N ILE A 166 2.47 -4.36 16.19
CA ILE A 166 2.41 -4.35 14.72
C ILE A 166 1.42 -5.39 14.20
N HIS A 167 1.18 -6.49 14.93
CA HIS A 167 0.25 -7.55 14.52
C HIS A 167 -1.20 -7.29 14.97
N ASP A 168 -1.43 -6.48 16.01
CA ASP A 168 -2.77 -6.20 16.58
C ASP A 168 -3.33 -4.79 16.26
N ILE A 169 -2.71 -4.05 15.35
CA ILE A 169 -3.48 -3.04 14.59
C ILE A 169 -4.19 -3.83 13.51
N GLN A 170 -5.38 -4.36 13.81
CA GLN A 170 -6.29 -4.82 12.76
C GLN A 170 -6.51 -3.63 11.80
N PRO A 171 -6.02 -3.67 10.55
CA PRO A 171 -6.73 -2.97 9.50
C PRO A 171 -8.17 -3.52 9.53
N LEU A 172 -9.15 -2.70 9.11
CA LEU A 172 -10.44 -3.24 8.69
C LEU A 172 -10.15 -4.48 7.81
N GLN A 173 -10.57 -5.64 8.32
CA GLN A 173 -10.00 -6.94 7.94
C GLN A 173 -10.12 -7.19 6.42
N PRO A 174 -9.03 -7.52 5.71
CA PRO A 174 -9.09 -8.08 4.35
C PRO A 174 -9.18 -9.60 4.42
N THR A 175 -10.14 -10.14 5.18
CA THR A 175 -10.38 -11.59 5.17
C THR A 175 -11.32 -11.91 4.02
N ASN A 176 -10.74 -12.17 2.83
CA ASN A 176 -11.26 -13.09 1.79
C ASN A 176 -10.39 -13.12 0.50
N ILE A 177 -9.30 -12.35 0.40
CA ILE A 177 -8.56 -12.21 -0.88
C ILE A 177 -7.76 -13.48 -1.26
N ILE A 178 -7.35 -14.32 -0.30
CA ILE A 178 -6.47 -15.46 -0.59
C ILE A 178 -7.21 -16.66 -1.21
N LYS A 179 -8.53 -16.77 -1.03
CA LYS A 179 -9.29 -17.92 -1.57
C LYS A 179 -9.58 -17.79 -3.07
N HIS A 180 -9.71 -16.57 -3.58
CA HIS A 180 -10.07 -16.35 -4.98
C HIS A 180 -8.90 -16.65 -5.91
N GLU A 181 -7.70 -16.20 -5.57
CA GLU A 181 -6.50 -16.42 -6.38
C GLU A 181 -6.10 -17.91 -6.42
N GLN A 182 -6.18 -18.62 -5.28
CA GLN A 182 -5.92 -20.07 -5.24
C GLN A 182 -6.96 -20.88 -6.05
N HIS A 183 -8.23 -20.47 -6.05
CA HIS A 183 -9.28 -21.15 -6.82
C HIS A 183 -9.16 -20.91 -8.33
N LEU A 184 -8.78 -19.69 -8.75
CA LEU A 184 -8.50 -19.35 -10.15
C LEU A 184 -7.27 -20.08 -10.69
N GLN A 185 -6.22 -20.23 -9.87
CA GLN A 185 -5.01 -20.94 -10.27
C GLN A 185 -5.22 -22.46 -10.34
N GLN A 186 -6.09 -23.01 -9.49
CA GLN A 186 -6.49 -24.42 -9.54
C GLN A 186 -7.43 -24.72 -10.72
N GLN A 187 -8.33 -23.80 -11.11
CA GLN A 187 -9.14 -23.93 -12.33
C GLN A 187 -8.30 -23.88 -13.61
N GLN A 188 -7.26 -23.04 -13.67
CA GLN A 188 -6.36 -22.99 -14.84
C GLN A 188 -5.52 -24.28 -14.99
N GLN A 189 -5.09 -24.91 -13.90
CA GLN A 189 -4.37 -26.19 -13.97
C GLN A 189 -5.25 -27.36 -14.42
N GLN A 190 -6.55 -27.36 -14.08
CA GLN A 190 -7.48 -28.42 -14.52
C GLN A 190 -7.82 -28.31 -16.02
N GLN A 191 -7.83 -27.10 -16.59
CA GLN A 191 -8.08 -26.91 -18.03
C GLN A 191 -6.90 -27.32 -18.92
N GLN A 192 -5.66 -27.28 -18.42
CA GLN A 192 -4.47 -27.72 -19.18
C GLN A 192 -4.32 -29.25 -19.25
N GLN A 193 -4.94 -30.00 -18.33
CA GLN A 193 -4.88 -31.48 -18.34
C GLN A 193 -5.89 -32.11 -19.32
N HIS A 194 -6.92 -31.38 -19.75
CA HIS A 194 -7.97 -31.90 -20.63
C HIS A 194 -7.64 -31.86 -22.13
N ILE A 195 -6.52 -31.25 -22.53
CA ILE A 195 -6.11 -31.14 -23.95
C ILE A 195 -5.17 -32.30 -24.37
N VAL A 196 -4.63 -33.08 -23.43
CA VAL A 196 -3.57 -34.10 -23.72
C VAL A 196 -4.12 -35.53 -23.89
N THR A 197 -5.43 -35.75 -23.87
CA THR A 197 -6.02 -37.10 -23.92
C THR A 197 -6.91 -37.36 -25.13
N GLN A 198 -6.48 -36.99 -26.34
CA GLN A 198 -7.05 -37.53 -27.59
C GLN A 198 -6.00 -37.76 -28.68
N SER A 199 -4.95 -38.52 -28.39
CA SER A 199 -4.16 -39.18 -29.43
C SER A 199 -3.83 -40.60 -29.03
N ALA A 200 -4.45 -41.55 -29.74
CA ALA A 200 -4.24 -42.99 -29.56
C ALA A 200 -2.78 -43.37 -29.89
N PRO A 201 -2.17 -44.33 -29.17
CA PRO A 201 -0.80 -44.73 -29.43
C PRO A 201 -0.70 -45.62 -30.69
N ILE A 202 0.11 -45.19 -31.65
CA ILE A 202 0.58 -46.02 -32.76
C ILE A 202 1.68 -46.93 -32.22
N VAL A 203 1.43 -48.24 -32.24
CA VAL A 203 2.43 -49.27 -31.92
C VAL A 203 3.37 -49.42 -33.10
N ILE A 204 4.63 -48.99 -32.95
CA ILE A 204 5.69 -49.24 -33.93
C ILE A 204 6.53 -50.41 -33.43
N HIS A 205 6.52 -51.52 -34.17
CA HIS A 205 7.46 -52.63 -33.96
C HIS A 205 8.85 -52.25 -34.47
N ASN A 206 9.85 -52.38 -33.60
CA ASN A 206 11.26 -52.28 -33.93
C ASN A 206 11.67 -53.44 -34.85
N ASN A 207 12.30 -53.12 -35.97
CA ASN A 207 13.19 -54.06 -36.64
C ASN A 207 14.61 -53.48 -36.70
N ILE A 208 15.53 -54.24 -36.15
CA ILE A 208 16.96 -54.00 -36.07
C ILE A 208 17.55 -54.27 -37.46
N ASN A 209 18.44 -53.41 -37.95
CA ASN A 209 19.66 -53.88 -38.62
C ASN A 209 20.73 -52.79 -38.78
N THR A 210 21.88 -53.14 -38.24
CA THR A 210 23.27 -52.73 -38.49
C THR A 210 23.62 -52.28 -39.91
N SER A 211 24.46 -51.24 -40.06
CA SER A 211 25.87 -51.37 -40.47
C SER A 211 26.48 -50.03 -40.93
N LEU A 212 27.80 -49.95 -40.77
CA LEU A 212 28.77 -48.92 -41.15
C LEU A 212 28.59 -48.40 -42.60
N HIS A 213 28.91 -47.13 -42.86
CA HIS A 213 30.10 -46.79 -43.66
C HIS A 213 30.44 -45.29 -43.64
N GLN A 214 31.71 -45.04 -43.89
CA GLN A 214 32.46 -43.80 -43.81
C GLN A 214 32.64 -43.24 -45.24
N GLN A 215 33.01 -41.95 -45.34
CA GLN A 215 33.72 -41.25 -46.43
C GLN A 215 32.95 -40.24 -47.32
N LEU A 216 33.75 -39.21 -47.65
CA LEU A 216 33.55 -37.89 -48.28
C LEU A 216 33.39 -37.99 -49.83
N PRO A 217 33.68 -36.91 -50.60
CA PRO A 217 32.85 -35.76 -51.00
C PRO A 217 32.61 -35.78 -52.54
N ILE A 218 31.99 -34.74 -53.15
CA ILE A 218 32.37 -34.15 -54.46
C ILE A 218 31.40 -33.02 -54.87
N GLU A 219 32.04 -31.90 -55.19
CA GLU A 219 31.82 -30.74 -56.07
C GLU A 219 30.51 -30.42 -56.82
N ASN A 220 30.18 -29.12 -56.75
CA ASN A 220 29.91 -28.10 -57.79
C ASN A 220 29.01 -28.36 -59.03
N ILE A 221 28.51 -27.22 -59.55
CA ILE A 221 28.05 -26.92 -60.93
C ILE A 221 26.52 -27.10 -61.14
N PHE A 222 25.67 -26.21 -61.70
CA PHE A 222 25.69 -25.11 -62.71
C PHE A 222 24.49 -24.16 -62.39
N ASP A 223 24.65 -22.83 -62.24
CA ASP A 223 24.28 -21.70 -63.12
C ASP A 223 22.83 -21.54 -63.67
N ALA A 224 22.47 -20.25 -63.77
CA ALA A 224 21.59 -19.55 -64.71
C ALA A 224 20.05 -19.67 -64.64
N GLY A 225 19.43 -18.50 -64.52
CA GLY A 225 18.00 -18.23 -64.73
C GLY A 225 17.62 -16.83 -64.25
#